data_AF-A0A2E0XYN8-F1
#
_entry.id   AF-A0A2E0XYN8-F1
#
_cell.length_a   1.000
_cell.length_b   1.000
_cell.length_c   1.000
_cell.angle_alpha   90.00
_cell.angle_beta   90.00
_cell.angle_gamma   90.00
#
_symmetry.space_group_name_H-M   'P 1'
#
loop_
_entity.id
_entity.type
_entity.pdbx_description
1 polymer ?
#
loop_
_entity_poly.entity_id
_entity_poly.type
_entity_poly.pdbx_seq_one_letter_code
_entity_poly.pdbx_strand_id
1 'polypeptide(L)'
;MVAQVAGALRYADAVEHDGRPQGAQQETADRARQIVKAFVSCLPEIRRLLSLDVQAAYDGDPAATHTDEAVLCYPGILAITVHRIAHQLRILEVPLIPRMLHEHAHSRTGIDIHPGAEIGESFFVDHGTGVVIGETTKIGDHCKIYQGVTLGAKSFPVDEAGRLRRGVKRHPTLEDNVTVYAGATILG
;
A
#
# COMPACT_ATOMS: atom_id res chain seq x y z
N MET A 1 4.99 -11.88 -14.58
CA MET A 1 5.49 -10.71 -13.81
C MET A 1 6.54 -9.89 -14.56
N VAL A 2 7.66 -10.49 -15.01
CA VAL A 2 8.76 -9.76 -15.70
C VAL A 2 8.29 -8.88 -16.86
N ALA A 3 7.43 -9.39 -17.74
CA ALA A 3 6.90 -8.63 -18.88
C ALA A 3 6.12 -7.37 -18.46
N GLN A 4 5.35 -7.47 -17.36
CA GLN A 4 4.57 -6.35 -16.82
C GLN A 4 5.49 -5.28 -16.21
N VAL A 5 6.47 -5.69 -15.41
CA VAL A 5 7.48 -4.77 -14.85
C VAL A 5 8.28 -4.10 -15.97
N ALA A 6 8.74 -4.86 -16.97
CA ALA A 6 9.45 -4.30 -18.12
C ALA A 6 8.58 -3.31 -18.90
N GLY A 7 7.29 -3.61 -19.07
CA GLY A 7 6.33 -2.70 -19.69
C GLY A 7 6.17 -1.39 -18.92
N ALA A 8 6.03 -1.48 -17.60
CA ALA A 8 5.91 -0.32 -16.73
C ALA A 8 7.17 0.55 -16.74
N LEU A 9 8.36 -0.07 -16.71
CA LEU A 9 9.65 0.63 -16.80
C LEU A 9 9.80 1.39 -18.12
N ARG A 10 9.47 0.75 -19.25
CA ARG A 10 9.51 1.43 -20.57
C ARG A 10 8.53 2.59 -20.65
N TYR A 11 7.35 2.43 -20.06
CA TYR A 11 6.36 3.51 -20.01
C TYR A 11 6.90 4.70 -19.22
N ALA A 12 7.45 4.48 -18.02
CA ALA A 12 8.01 5.55 -17.21
C ALA A 12 9.16 6.28 -17.91
N ASP A 13 10.08 5.54 -18.50
CA ASP A 13 11.20 6.11 -19.28
C ASP A 13 10.71 6.96 -20.46
N ALA A 14 9.71 6.48 -21.20
CA ALA A 14 9.11 7.23 -22.29
C ALA A 14 8.40 8.51 -21.82
N VAL A 15 7.78 8.50 -20.63
CA VAL A 15 7.14 9.70 -20.06
C VAL A 15 8.17 10.74 -19.61
N GLU A 16 9.31 10.31 -19.06
CA GLU A 16 10.41 11.20 -18.65
C GLU A 16 11.14 11.85 -19.84
N HIS A 17 11.13 11.19 -21.01
CA HIS A 17 11.88 11.60 -22.20
C HIS A 17 10.99 11.99 -23.40
N ASP A 18 9.80 12.56 -23.17
CA ASP A 18 8.88 13.04 -24.21
C ASP A 18 8.62 12.03 -25.35
N GLY A 19 8.45 10.76 -24.98
CA GLY A 19 8.15 9.66 -25.90
C GLY A 19 9.36 9.05 -26.62
N ARG A 20 10.60 9.48 -26.31
CA ARG A 20 11.82 8.89 -26.87
C ARG A 20 12.38 7.83 -25.92
N PRO A 21 12.31 6.53 -26.24
CA PRO A 21 12.89 5.50 -25.36
C PRO A 21 14.41 5.66 -25.27
N GLN A 22 14.94 5.77 -24.05
CA GLN A 22 16.37 5.85 -23.78
C GLN A 22 16.80 4.57 -23.03
N GLY A 23 17.02 3.50 -23.79
CA GLY A 23 17.57 2.26 -23.25
C GLY A 23 17.41 1.10 -24.21
N ALA A 24 18.39 0.20 -24.24
CA ALA A 24 18.24 -1.01 -25.03
C ALA A 24 17.11 -1.87 -24.46
N GLN A 25 16.26 -2.45 -25.31
CA GLN A 25 15.17 -3.34 -24.87
C GLN A 25 15.67 -4.46 -23.94
N GLN A 26 16.90 -4.92 -24.18
CA GLN A 26 17.58 -5.93 -23.38
C GLN A 26 17.91 -5.43 -21.97
N GLU A 27 18.43 -4.21 -21.81
CA GLU A 27 18.75 -3.62 -20.50
C GLU A 27 17.50 -3.47 -19.63
N THR A 28 16.39 -3.03 -20.22
CA THR A 28 15.12 -2.93 -19.50
C THR A 28 14.59 -4.31 -19.07
N ALA A 29 14.75 -5.32 -19.93
CA ALA A 29 14.36 -6.69 -19.61
C ALA A 29 15.20 -7.25 -18.46
N ASP A 30 16.50 -6.98 -18.45
CA ASP A 30 17.41 -7.42 -17.38
C ASP A 30 17.12 -6.72 -16.05
N ARG A 31 16.87 -5.40 -16.05
CA ARG A 31 16.39 -4.67 -14.87
C ARG A 31 15.08 -5.25 -14.34
N ALA A 32 14.12 -5.54 -15.21
CA ALA A 32 12.85 -6.14 -14.81
C ALA A 32 13.03 -7.54 -14.19
N ARG A 33 13.94 -8.37 -14.71
CA ARG A 33 14.28 -9.67 -14.11
C ARG A 33 14.89 -9.51 -12.72
N GLN A 34 15.80 -8.55 -12.54
CA GLN A 34 16.42 -8.26 -11.25
C GLN A 34 15.38 -7.82 -10.21
N ILE A 35 14.48 -6.90 -10.58
CA ILE A 35 13.38 -6.45 -9.72
C ILE A 35 12.47 -7.62 -9.33
N VAL A 36 12.07 -8.46 -10.29
CA VAL A 36 11.22 -9.62 -9.99
C VAL A 36 11.92 -10.61 -9.07
N LYS A 37 13.22 -10.85 -9.27
CA LYS A 37 14.00 -11.72 -8.38
C LYS A 37 14.07 -11.14 -6.96
N ALA A 38 14.30 -9.83 -6.83
CA ALA A 38 14.30 -9.14 -5.54
C ALA A 38 12.92 -9.25 -4.85
N PHE A 39 11.83 -8.97 -5.58
CA PHE A 39 10.47 -9.10 -5.06
C PHE A 39 10.15 -10.53 -4.57
N VAL A 40 10.50 -11.55 -5.36
CA VAL A 40 10.29 -12.95 -4.98
C VAL A 40 11.06 -13.29 -3.70
N SER A 41 12.24 -12.70 -3.51
CA SER A 41 13.05 -12.90 -2.29
C SER A 41 12.41 -12.28 -1.05
N CYS A 42 11.51 -11.31 -1.20
CA CYS A 42 10.75 -10.69 -0.10
C CYS A 42 9.48 -11.46 0.29
N LEU A 43 9.01 -12.42 -0.52
CA LEU A 43 7.76 -13.15 -0.27
C LEU A 43 7.69 -13.85 1.10
N PRO A 44 8.78 -14.46 1.63
CA PRO A 44 8.75 -15.04 2.97
C PRO A 44 8.44 -14.03 4.06
N GLU A 45 8.96 -12.80 3.93
CA GLU A 45 8.72 -11.73 4.90
C GLU A 45 7.32 -11.14 4.76
N ILE A 46 6.84 -10.93 3.53
CA ILE A 46 5.43 -10.55 3.29
C ILE A 46 4.48 -11.57 3.93
N ARG A 47 4.77 -12.87 3.76
CA ARG A 47 3.97 -13.93 4.38
C ARG A 47 4.00 -13.85 5.90
N ARG A 48 5.18 -13.62 6.51
CA ARG A 48 5.32 -13.46 7.97
C ARG A 48 4.43 -12.32 8.48
N LEU A 49 4.51 -11.16 7.84
CA LEU A 49 3.68 -9.99 8.20
C LEU A 49 2.19 -10.30 8.07
N LEU A 50 1.77 -10.93 6.98
CA LEU A 50 0.36 -11.28 6.77
C LEU A 50 -0.15 -12.32 7.78
N SER A 51 0.69 -13.25 8.23
CA SER A 51 0.31 -14.16 9.32
C SER A 51 0.02 -13.40 10.61
N LEU A 52 0.78 -12.34 10.91
CA LEU A 52 0.55 -11.49 12.08
C LEU A 52 -0.69 -10.61 11.93
N ASP A 53 -1.00 -10.12 10.73
CA ASP A 53 -2.24 -9.37 10.46
C ASP A 53 -3.48 -10.25 10.59
N VAL A 54 -3.41 -11.49 10.10
CA VAL A 54 -4.49 -12.48 10.26
C VAL A 54 -4.74 -12.78 11.73
N GLN A 55 -3.67 -12.94 12.52
CA GLN A 55 -3.79 -13.12 13.96
C GLN A 55 -4.40 -11.87 14.62
N ALA A 56 -3.97 -10.67 14.24
CA ALA A 56 -4.51 -9.43 14.76
C ALA A 56 -6.00 -9.22 14.41
N ALA A 57 -6.43 -9.69 13.23
CA ALA A 57 -7.85 -9.70 12.86
C ALA A 57 -8.67 -10.65 13.72
N TYR A 58 -8.15 -11.86 13.94
CA TYR A 58 -8.80 -12.84 14.82
C TYR A 58 -8.89 -12.35 16.28
N ASP A 59 -7.79 -11.85 16.84
CA ASP A 59 -7.76 -11.30 18.20
C ASP A 59 -8.60 -10.01 18.30
N GLY A 60 -8.70 -9.29 17.19
CA GLY A 60 -9.32 -7.98 17.10
C GLY A 60 -10.83 -7.98 16.93
N ASP A 61 -11.41 -9.09 16.50
CA ASP A 61 -12.84 -9.29 16.27
C ASP A 61 -13.36 -10.49 17.07
N PRO A 62 -14.06 -10.28 18.20
CA PRO A 62 -14.62 -11.36 19.00
C PRO A 62 -15.64 -12.24 18.26
N ALA A 63 -16.17 -11.81 17.11
CA ALA A 63 -17.07 -12.61 16.30
C ALA A 63 -16.33 -13.58 15.36
N ALA A 64 -15.02 -13.41 15.15
CA ALA A 64 -14.22 -14.29 14.33
C ALA A 64 -14.13 -15.68 14.97
N THR A 65 -14.55 -16.71 14.24
CA THR A 65 -14.56 -18.08 14.77
C THR A 65 -13.21 -18.77 14.60
N HIS A 66 -12.50 -18.48 13.52
CA HIS A 66 -11.19 -19.03 13.18
C HIS A 66 -10.39 -18.07 12.29
N THR A 67 -9.06 -18.19 12.31
CA THR A 67 -8.16 -17.44 11.40
C THR A 67 -8.42 -17.73 9.93
N ASP A 68 -8.91 -18.93 9.60
CA ASP A 68 -9.24 -19.33 8.23
C ASP A 68 -10.38 -18.47 7.66
N GLU A 69 -11.36 -18.09 8.48
CA GLU A 69 -12.43 -17.18 8.07
C GLU A 69 -11.87 -15.81 7.69
N ALA A 70 -10.94 -15.29 8.49
CA ALA A 70 -10.24 -14.03 8.19
C ALA A 70 -9.47 -14.09 6.86
N VAL A 71 -8.75 -15.19 6.59
CA VAL A 71 -8.03 -15.40 5.33
C VAL A 71 -8.98 -15.48 4.13
N LEU A 72 -10.13 -16.15 4.30
CA LEU A 72 -11.04 -16.46 3.19
C LEU A 72 -11.94 -15.27 2.81
N CYS A 73 -12.40 -14.47 3.77
CA CYS A 73 -13.45 -13.48 3.49
C CYS A 73 -13.34 -12.13 4.21
N TYR A 74 -12.32 -11.86 5.03
CA TYR A 74 -12.21 -10.53 5.65
C TYR A 74 -11.69 -9.50 4.64
N PRO A 75 -12.45 -8.43 4.33
CA PRO A 75 -12.04 -7.45 3.33
C PRO A 75 -10.79 -6.67 3.74
N GLY A 76 -10.60 -6.45 5.06
CA GLY A 76 -9.38 -5.88 5.62
C GLY A 76 -8.14 -6.69 5.29
N ILE A 77 -8.19 -8.02 5.43
CA ILE A 77 -7.07 -8.91 5.10
C ILE A 77 -6.76 -8.87 3.60
N LEU A 78 -7.77 -8.84 2.73
CA LEU A 78 -7.56 -8.68 1.29
C LEU A 78 -6.86 -7.36 0.96
N ALA A 79 -7.32 -6.25 1.52
CA ALA A 79 -6.73 -4.92 1.28
C ALA A 79 -5.29 -4.83 1.79
N ILE A 80 -5.02 -5.32 3.00
CA ILE A 80 -3.67 -5.34 3.60
C ILE A 80 -2.73 -6.24 2.80
N THR A 81 -3.19 -7.41 2.35
CA THR A 81 -2.42 -8.32 1.47
C THR A 81 -1.96 -7.60 0.21
N VAL A 82 -2.88 -6.94 -0.47
CA VAL A 82 -2.56 -6.19 -1.70
C VAL A 82 -1.65 -5.01 -1.40
N HIS A 83 -1.88 -4.29 -0.29
CA HIS A 83 -1.03 -3.19 0.14
C HIS A 83 0.41 -3.65 0.39
N ARG A 84 0.65 -4.71 1.17
CA ARG A 84 2.02 -5.20 1.46
C ARG A 84 2.76 -5.61 0.19
N ILE A 85 2.07 -6.22 -0.78
CA ILE A 85 2.65 -6.53 -2.10
C ILE A 85 2.96 -5.24 -2.87
N ALA A 86 2.01 -4.32 -2.97
CA ALA A 86 2.14 -3.08 -3.71
C ALA A 86 3.24 -2.18 -3.10
N HIS A 87 3.33 -2.11 -1.78
CA HIS A 87 4.34 -1.36 -1.04
C HIS A 87 5.75 -1.89 -1.35
N GLN A 88 5.94 -3.22 -1.37
CA GLN A 88 7.24 -3.80 -1.72
C GLN A 88 7.61 -3.53 -3.18
N LEU A 89 6.66 -3.59 -4.12
CA LEU A 89 6.89 -3.18 -5.50
C LEU A 89 7.22 -1.69 -5.62
N ARG A 90 6.62 -0.85 -4.77
CA ARG A 90 6.94 0.58 -4.69
C ARG A 90 8.35 0.82 -4.14
N ILE A 91 8.79 0.09 -3.11
CA ILE A 91 10.17 0.15 -2.59
C ILE A 91 11.17 -0.22 -3.69
N LEU A 92 10.85 -1.23 -4.51
CA LEU A 92 11.64 -1.63 -5.69
C LEU A 92 11.49 -0.69 -6.90
N GLU A 93 10.88 0.48 -6.70
CA GLU A 93 10.69 1.53 -7.72
C GLU A 93 9.96 1.07 -8.97
N VAL A 94 9.05 0.08 -8.84
CA VAL A 94 8.19 -0.32 -9.95
C VAL A 94 7.14 0.77 -10.18
N PRO A 95 7.10 1.41 -11.36
CA PRO A 95 6.12 2.44 -11.66
C PRO A 95 4.75 1.81 -11.93
N LEU A 96 3.68 2.60 -11.75
CA LEU A 96 2.26 2.29 -12.05
C LEU A 96 1.65 1.09 -11.32
N ILE A 97 2.25 -0.10 -11.43
CA ILE A 97 1.75 -1.38 -10.94
C ILE A 97 1.34 -1.30 -9.45
N PRO A 98 2.13 -0.72 -8.53
CA PRO A 98 1.71 -0.56 -7.14
C PRO A 98 0.36 0.16 -7.00
N ARG A 99 0.14 1.23 -7.76
CA ARG A 99 -1.10 2.00 -7.71
C ARG A 99 -2.26 1.24 -8.36
N MET A 100 -2.01 0.51 -9.45
CA MET A 100 -3.03 -0.32 -10.10
C MET A 100 -3.53 -1.46 -9.19
N LEU A 101 -2.61 -2.14 -8.49
CA LEU A 101 -2.95 -3.16 -7.51
C LEU A 101 -3.79 -2.56 -6.38
N HIS A 102 -3.36 -1.41 -5.88
CA HIS A 102 -4.07 -0.69 -4.84
C HIS A 102 -5.51 -0.33 -5.24
N GLU A 103 -5.71 0.33 -6.39
CA GLU A 103 -7.07 0.69 -6.85
C GLU A 103 -7.95 -0.54 -7.10
N HIS A 104 -7.35 -1.69 -7.47
CA HIS A 104 -8.09 -2.94 -7.54
C HIS A 104 -8.60 -3.39 -6.17
N ALA A 105 -7.77 -3.38 -5.13
CA ALA A 105 -8.21 -3.68 -3.76
C ALA A 105 -9.27 -2.69 -3.27
N HIS A 106 -9.07 -1.40 -3.52
CA HIS A 106 -10.05 -0.35 -3.20
C HIS A 106 -11.40 -0.63 -3.84
N SER A 107 -11.45 -0.93 -5.15
CA SER A 107 -12.72 -1.25 -5.83
C SER A 107 -13.45 -2.47 -5.26
N ARG A 108 -12.71 -3.44 -4.70
CA ARG A 108 -13.28 -4.68 -4.15
C ARG A 108 -13.70 -4.58 -2.69
N THR A 109 -13.10 -3.67 -1.92
CA THR A 109 -13.22 -3.64 -0.46
C THR A 109 -13.71 -2.30 0.09
N GLY A 110 -13.64 -1.22 -0.68
CA GLY A 110 -13.86 0.14 -0.20
C GLY A 110 -12.73 0.69 0.68
N ILE A 111 -11.58 0.01 0.77
CA ILE A 111 -10.42 0.40 1.58
C ILE A 111 -9.33 0.99 0.67
N ASP A 112 -9.02 2.28 0.84
CA ASP A 112 -8.08 3.06 0.04
C ASP A 112 -6.74 3.29 0.79
N ILE A 113 -5.79 2.36 0.71
CA ILE A 113 -4.43 2.47 1.27
C ILE A 113 -3.39 2.79 0.19
N HIS A 114 -2.91 4.03 0.13
CA HIS A 114 -1.85 4.39 -0.82
C HIS A 114 -0.62 3.47 -0.67
N PRO A 115 0.00 2.97 -1.77
CA PRO A 115 1.13 2.03 -1.71
C PRO A 115 2.41 2.61 -1.07
N GLY A 116 2.42 3.92 -0.81
CA GLY A 116 3.52 4.61 -0.12
C GLY A 116 3.38 4.63 1.40
N ALA A 117 2.19 4.33 1.95
CA ALA A 117 1.99 4.30 3.39
C ALA A 117 2.89 3.23 4.03
N GLU A 118 3.49 3.56 5.17
CA GLU A 118 4.30 2.63 5.95
C GLU A 118 3.42 2.07 7.06
N ILE A 119 3.28 0.74 7.11
CA ILE A 119 2.39 0.04 8.06
C ILE A 119 3.17 -1.07 8.76
N GLY A 120 3.19 -1.00 10.09
CA GLY A 120 3.80 -1.97 10.98
C GLY A 120 3.16 -3.36 10.96
N GLU A 121 3.52 -4.16 11.95
CA GLU A 121 3.05 -5.54 12.14
C GLU A 121 1.68 -5.58 12.83
N SER A 122 0.96 -6.69 12.66
CA SER A 122 -0.31 -6.92 13.35
C SER A 122 -1.33 -5.79 13.12
N PHE A 123 -1.44 -5.33 11.87
CA PHE A 123 -2.39 -4.29 11.49
C PHE A 123 -3.75 -4.90 11.16
N PHE A 124 -4.82 -4.32 11.70
CA PHE A 124 -6.17 -4.81 11.46
C PHE A 124 -7.11 -3.68 11.00
N VAL A 125 -7.79 -3.91 9.88
CA VAL A 125 -8.90 -3.06 9.41
C VAL A 125 -10.20 -3.84 9.54
N ASP A 126 -11.05 -3.41 10.47
CA ASP A 126 -12.36 -4.02 10.70
C ASP A 126 -13.45 -3.32 9.90
N HIS A 127 -14.31 -4.10 9.25
CA HIS A 127 -15.31 -3.71 8.24
C HIS A 127 -14.75 -2.96 7.01
N GLY A 128 -14.03 -1.87 7.22
CA GLY A 128 -13.12 -1.24 6.26
C GLY A 128 -13.72 -0.28 5.24
N THR A 129 -14.99 -0.41 4.87
CA THR A 129 -15.59 0.45 3.83
C THR A 129 -15.41 1.94 4.14
N GLY A 130 -14.83 2.69 3.20
CA GLY A 130 -14.57 4.13 3.32
C GLY A 130 -13.30 4.50 4.08
N VAL A 131 -12.45 3.53 4.43
CA VAL A 131 -11.12 3.83 4.98
C VAL A 131 -10.23 4.46 3.91
N VAL A 132 -9.53 5.53 4.26
CA VAL A 132 -8.56 6.23 3.40
C VAL A 132 -7.26 6.44 4.17
N ILE A 133 -6.14 5.94 3.64
CA ILE A 133 -4.80 6.04 4.23
C ILE A 133 -3.85 6.64 3.18
N GLY A 134 -3.41 7.86 3.42
CA GLY A 134 -2.63 8.64 2.46
C GLY A 134 -1.16 8.23 2.34
N GLU A 135 -0.52 8.70 1.26
CA GLU A 135 0.82 8.28 0.80
C GLU A 135 1.92 8.30 1.85
N THR A 136 1.94 9.31 2.71
CA THR A 136 3.03 9.49 3.68
C THR A 136 2.61 9.11 5.08
N THR A 137 1.51 8.37 5.23
CA THR A 137 1.04 7.91 6.54
C THR A 137 2.04 6.91 7.09
N LYS A 138 2.32 6.99 8.38
CA LYS A 138 3.09 5.97 9.11
C LYS A 138 2.21 5.38 10.19
N ILE A 139 2.11 4.07 10.26
CA ILE A 139 1.29 3.35 11.24
C ILE A 139 2.20 2.38 11.96
N GLY A 140 2.25 2.47 13.29
CA GLY A 140 3.00 1.56 14.16
C GLY A 140 2.39 0.16 14.23
N ASP A 141 2.90 -0.63 15.15
CA ASP A 141 2.49 -2.03 15.33
C ASP A 141 1.17 -2.12 16.09
N HIS A 142 0.43 -3.22 15.90
CA HIS A 142 -0.81 -3.51 16.64
C HIS A 142 -1.91 -2.43 16.50
N CYS A 143 -1.90 -1.68 15.40
CA CYS A 143 -2.92 -0.68 15.15
C CYS A 143 -4.22 -1.30 14.61
N LYS A 144 -5.36 -0.74 15.02
CA LYS A 144 -6.69 -1.14 14.57
C LYS A 144 -7.47 0.04 13.98
N ILE A 145 -8.06 -0.15 12.80
CA ILE A 145 -8.82 0.88 12.10
C ILE A 145 -10.21 0.36 11.74
N TYR A 146 -11.24 1.16 12.02
CA TYR A 146 -12.63 0.85 11.66
C TYR A 146 -13.06 1.56 10.37
N GLN A 147 -14.25 1.22 9.87
CA GLN A 147 -14.84 1.78 8.65
C GLN A 147 -14.89 3.31 8.62
N GLY A 148 -14.74 3.92 7.44
CA GLY A 148 -14.87 5.36 7.24
C GLY A 148 -13.73 6.22 7.83
N VAL A 149 -12.68 5.61 8.39
CA VAL A 149 -11.56 6.36 8.94
C VAL A 149 -10.71 7.00 7.84
N THR A 150 -10.38 8.28 7.99
CA THR A 150 -9.47 8.99 7.08
C THR A 150 -8.18 9.38 7.79
N LEU A 151 -7.04 8.91 7.30
CA LEU A 151 -5.68 9.37 7.63
C LEU A 151 -5.14 10.20 6.45
N GLY A 152 -5.51 11.48 6.43
CA GLY A 152 -5.44 12.36 5.26
C GLY A 152 -4.51 13.57 5.42
N ALA A 153 -4.46 14.41 4.39
CA ALA A 153 -3.72 15.67 4.39
C ALA A 153 -4.68 16.86 4.56
N LYS A 154 -4.31 17.87 5.36
CA LYS A 154 -5.11 19.09 5.51
C LYS A 154 -4.93 20.07 4.36
N SER A 155 -3.71 20.20 3.86
CA SER A 155 -3.36 21.08 2.75
C SER A 155 -2.22 20.51 1.93
N PHE A 156 -2.15 20.91 0.66
CA PHE A 156 -1.09 20.48 -0.24
C PHE A 156 -0.13 21.66 -0.45
N PRO A 157 1.11 21.61 0.06
CA PRO A 157 2.06 22.70 -0.11
C PRO A 157 2.35 22.89 -1.59
N VAL A 158 2.48 24.15 -2.03
CA VAL A 158 2.82 24.53 -3.40
C VAL A 158 4.25 25.07 -3.46
N ASP A 159 4.91 24.93 -4.61
CA ASP A 159 6.20 25.56 -4.89
C ASP A 159 6.03 27.03 -5.30
N GLU A 160 7.14 27.72 -5.55
CA GLU A 160 7.16 29.14 -5.96
C GLU A 160 6.39 29.39 -7.28
N ALA A 161 6.18 28.34 -8.08
CA ALA A 161 5.42 28.37 -9.32
C ALA A 161 3.95 27.93 -9.15
N GLY A 162 3.48 27.72 -7.91
CA GLY A 162 2.10 27.32 -7.60
C GLY A 162 1.80 25.84 -7.85
N ARG A 163 2.81 24.99 -8.10
CA ARG A 163 2.62 23.54 -8.35
C ARG A 163 2.69 22.78 -7.03
N LEU A 164 1.89 21.72 -6.91
CA LEU A 164 1.91 20.87 -5.71
C LEU A 164 3.31 20.28 -5.47
N ARG A 165 3.86 20.49 -4.28
CA ARG A 165 5.09 19.84 -3.83
C ARG A 165 4.81 18.36 -3.58
N ARG A 166 5.50 17.51 -4.32
CA ARG A 166 5.41 16.05 -4.20
C ARG A 166 6.46 15.52 -3.21
N GLY A 167 6.18 14.36 -2.60
CA GLY A 167 7.15 13.66 -1.74
C GLY A 167 7.37 14.23 -0.34
N VAL A 168 6.61 15.26 0.08
CA VAL A 168 6.69 15.82 1.45
C VAL A 168 5.70 15.10 2.36
N LYS A 169 6.13 14.78 3.59
CA LYS A 169 5.29 14.24 4.68
C LYS A 169 4.15 15.23 4.99
N ARG A 170 2.92 14.73 4.84
CA ARG A 170 1.66 15.50 4.92
C ARG A 170 0.46 14.62 5.33
N HIS A 171 0.76 13.49 5.93
CA HIS A 171 -0.25 12.60 6.50
C HIS A 171 0.21 12.19 7.91
N PRO A 172 -0.71 11.76 8.79
CA PRO A 172 -0.42 11.48 10.20
C PRO A 172 0.62 10.37 10.42
N THR A 173 1.08 10.28 11.66
CA THR A 173 1.76 9.10 12.21
C THR A 173 0.91 8.56 13.35
N LEU A 174 0.56 7.28 13.31
CA LEU A 174 -0.03 6.57 14.44
C LEU A 174 1.08 5.75 15.12
N GLU A 175 1.19 5.85 16.44
CA GLU A 175 2.11 5.03 17.23
C GLU A 175 1.49 3.64 17.51
N ASP A 176 2.24 2.78 18.18
CA ASP A 176 1.83 1.40 18.43
C ASP A 176 0.55 1.31 19.27
N ASN A 177 -0.24 0.26 19.05
CA ASN A 177 -1.47 -0.06 19.77
C ASN A 177 -2.59 0.99 19.65
N VAL A 178 -2.51 1.90 18.67
CA VAL A 178 -3.56 2.88 18.42
C VAL A 178 -4.77 2.23 17.77
N THR A 179 -5.96 2.48 18.32
CA THR A 179 -7.24 2.12 17.72
C THR A 179 -7.98 3.38 17.27
N VAL A 180 -8.40 3.43 16.01
CA VAL A 180 -9.18 4.54 15.45
C VAL A 180 -10.57 4.03 15.06
N TYR A 181 -11.58 4.53 15.76
CA TYR A 181 -12.98 4.14 15.58
C TYR A 181 -13.65 4.81 14.38
N ALA A 182 -14.82 4.24 14.01
CA ALA A 182 -15.50 4.51 12.76
C ALA A 182 -15.74 6.00 12.48
N GLY A 183 -15.50 6.41 11.23
CA GLY A 183 -15.76 7.77 10.75
C GLY A 183 -14.78 8.85 11.23
N ALA A 184 -13.77 8.50 12.05
CA ALA A 184 -12.79 9.48 12.50
C ALA A 184 -11.93 10.01 11.35
N THR A 185 -11.62 11.31 11.38
CA THR A 185 -10.75 11.96 10.40
C THR A 185 -9.55 12.58 11.11
N ILE A 186 -8.35 12.07 10.80
CA ILE A 186 -7.08 12.53 11.34
C ILE A 186 -6.29 13.12 10.17
N LEU A 187 -5.97 14.41 10.25
CA LEU A 187 -5.28 15.14 9.20
C LEU A 187 -3.96 15.70 9.72
N GLY A 188 -2.94 15.72 8.87
CA GLY A 188 -1.66 16.37 9.16
C GLY A 188 -0.84 16.56 7.92
#